data_AF-A0A1G7WCA4-F1
#
_entry.id   AF-A0A1G7WCA4-F1
#
_cell.length_a   1.000
_cell.length_b   1.000
_cell.length_c   1.000
_cell.angle_alpha   90.00
_cell.angle_beta   90.00
_cell.angle_gamma   90.00
#
_symmetry.space_group_name_H-M   'P 1'
#
loop_
_entity.id
_entity.type
_entity.pdbx_description
1 polymer ?
#
loop_
_entity_poly.entity_id
_entity_poly.type
_entity_poly.pdbx_seq_one_letter_code
_entity_poly.pdbx_strand_id
1 'polypeptide(L)'
;MVKFRKNQLLQLRGGKLPLEETVDLHLKRKHPQIVEAKPARFIGEAHATSGLFIIEGQVSGELTIECARCLKRFPYSYNASSKEMFMDEDQIEFGVDEEMEIHPLESDEIDVTPYLEATVLLSLPHTIVCSDDCKGLCPECGANRNEKDCGCVVERIDPRLAVLGELFGKQDK
;
A
#
# COMPACT_ATOMS: atom_id res chain seq x y z
N MET A 1 10.49 11.77 -8.72
CA MET A 1 9.05 11.92 -9.06
C MET A 1 8.89 11.31 -10.43
N VAL A 2 7.91 10.43 -10.64
CA VAL A 2 7.70 9.77 -11.94
C VAL A 2 6.79 10.64 -12.79
N LYS A 3 7.33 11.16 -13.90
CA LYS A 3 6.66 12.16 -14.72
C LYS A 3 6.65 11.78 -16.19
N PHE A 4 5.52 12.04 -16.85
CA PHE A 4 5.35 11.89 -18.29
C PHE A 4 4.92 13.21 -18.91
N ARG A 5 5.39 13.51 -20.12
CA ARG A 5 4.95 14.71 -20.86
C ARG A 5 3.89 14.35 -21.87
N LYS A 6 2.72 15.02 -21.83
CA LYS A 6 1.61 14.75 -22.74
C LYS A 6 2.02 14.93 -24.20
N ASN A 7 2.72 16.03 -24.50
CA ASN A 7 3.24 16.29 -25.84
C ASN A 7 4.09 15.15 -26.41
N GLN A 8 4.90 14.48 -25.56
CA GLN A 8 5.70 13.33 -25.98
C GLN A 8 4.81 12.13 -26.32
N LEU A 9 3.77 11.86 -25.51
CA LEU A 9 2.82 10.77 -25.75
C LEU A 9 1.99 10.98 -27.01
N LEU A 10 1.55 12.22 -27.27
CA LEU A 10 0.80 12.56 -28.48
C LEU A 10 1.64 12.39 -29.76
N GLN A 11 2.95 12.65 -29.70
CA GLN A 11 3.85 12.46 -30.83
C GLN A 11 4.08 10.99 -31.20
N LEU A 12 3.85 10.06 -30.28
CA LEU A 12 4.06 8.63 -30.50
C LEU A 12 2.96 7.96 -31.34
N ARG A 13 1.90 8.67 -31.75
CA ARG A 13 0.82 8.18 -32.64
C ARG A 13 0.28 6.79 -32.24
N GLY A 14 0.03 6.58 -30.96
CA GLY A 14 -0.45 5.30 -30.40
C GLY A 14 0.65 4.32 -29.97
N GLY A 15 1.92 4.71 -30.08
CA GLY A 15 3.05 3.99 -29.51
C GLY A 15 3.11 4.09 -27.97
N LYS A 16 3.85 3.16 -27.37
CA LYS A 16 4.08 3.09 -25.92
C LYS A 16 5.42 3.73 -25.58
N LEU A 17 5.44 4.55 -24.52
CA LEU A 17 6.63 5.16 -23.95
C LEU A 17 7.03 4.38 -22.69
N PRO A 18 8.04 3.49 -22.75
CA PRO A 18 8.53 2.82 -21.55
C PRO A 18 9.27 3.82 -20.66
N LEU A 19 9.14 3.63 -19.35
CA LEU A 19 9.85 4.38 -18.32
C LEU A 19 10.29 3.44 -17.21
N GLU A 20 11.56 3.56 -16.85
CA GLU A 20 12.12 2.93 -15.66
C GLU A 20 12.82 4.02 -14.84
N GLU A 21 12.37 4.22 -13.61
CA GLU A 21 12.90 5.25 -12.73
C GLU A 21 12.89 4.81 -11.27
N THR A 22 13.82 5.37 -10.49
CA THR A 22 13.75 5.31 -9.03
C THR A 22 13.01 6.52 -8.50
N VAL A 23 12.05 6.31 -7.61
CA VAL A 23 11.17 7.35 -7.07
C VAL A 23 11.13 7.29 -5.55
N ASP A 24 11.30 8.45 -4.92
CA ASP A 24 11.05 8.61 -3.50
C ASP A 24 9.55 8.73 -3.24
N LEU A 25 8.99 7.73 -2.54
CA LEU A 25 7.59 7.70 -2.15
C LEU A 25 7.45 8.17 -0.69
N HIS A 26 6.62 9.17 -0.45
CA HIS A 26 6.38 9.77 0.87
C HIS A 26 5.36 8.96 1.67
N LEU A 27 5.67 7.68 1.91
CA LEU A 27 4.78 6.73 2.60
C LEU A 27 4.89 6.79 4.12
N LYS A 28 5.94 7.41 4.64
CA LYS A 28 6.19 7.55 6.07
C LYS A 28 5.00 8.23 6.74
N ARG A 29 4.48 7.62 7.81
CA ARG A 29 3.29 8.06 8.58
C ARG A 29 1.96 8.10 7.81
N LYS A 30 1.90 7.73 6.53
CA LYS A 30 0.63 7.52 5.81
C LYS A 30 -0.04 6.20 6.21
N HIS A 31 0.75 5.25 6.69
CA HIS A 31 0.28 4.06 7.40
C HIS A 31 0.93 4.01 8.80
N PRO A 32 0.20 3.64 9.88
CA PRO A 32 0.72 3.69 11.25
C PRO A 32 2.00 2.89 11.48
N GLN A 33 2.17 1.80 10.74
CA GLN A 33 3.31 0.89 10.90
C GLN A 33 4.53 1.25 10.04
N ILE A 34 4.45 2.22 9.12
CA ILE A 34 5.58 2.60 8.26
C ILE A 34 6.48 3.59 8.99
N VAL A 35 7.70 3.15 9.31
CA VAL A 35 8.74 3.97 9.96
C VAL A 35 9.55 4.74 8.93
N GLU A 36 9.89 4.07 7.83
CA GLU A 36 10.75 4.58 6.76
C GLU A 36 10.38 3.91 5.43
N ALA A 37 10.53 4.63 4.33
CA ALA A 37 10.41 4.10 2.98
C ALA A 37 11.73 4.37 2.24
N LYS A 38 12.32 3.32 1.68
CA LYS A 38 13.47 3.46 0.77
C LYS A 38 12.99 3.91 -0.61
N PRO A 39 13.85 4.49 -1.46
CA PRO A 39 13.50 4.79 -2.84
C PRO A 39 12.95 3.54 -3.55
N ALA A 40 11.80 3.69 -4.19
CA ALA A 40 11.10 2.62 -4.90
C ALA A 40 11.53 2.61 -6.37
N ARG A 41 11.43 1.44 -7.02
CA ARG A 41 11.63 1.31 -8.46
C ARG A 41 10.28 1.21 -9.15
N PHE A 42 10.05 2.10 -10.11
CA PHE A 42 8.93 2.05 -11.02
C PHE A 42 9.40 1.57 -12.40
N ILE A 43 8.71 0.58 -12.96
CA ILE A 43 8.88 0.12 -14.34
C ILE A 43 7.50 0.09 -14.96
N GLY A 44 7.30 0.85 -16.03
CA GLY A 44 6.00 0.91 -16.69
C GLY A 44 6.08 1.54 -18.05
N GLU A 45 4.91 1.83 -18.60
CA GLU A 45 4.76 2.48 -19.88
C GLU A 45 3.55 3.38 -19.90
N ALA A 46 3.63 4.42 -20.72
CA ALA A 46 2.56 5.36 -20.95
C ALA A 46 2.19 5.38 -22.44
N HIS A 47 0.90 5.51 -22.73
CA HIS A 47 0.41 5.68 -24.11
C HIS A 47 -0.82 6.58 -24.14
N ALA A 48 -1.06 7.19 -25.30
CA ALA A 48 -2.22 8.03 -25.53
C ALA A 48 -3.15 7.39 -26.56
N THR A 49 -4.44 7.36 -26.25
CA THR A 49 -5.50 6.88 -27.15
C THR A 49 -6.70 7.82 -27.08
N SER A 50 -7.05 8.45 -28.21
CA SER A 50 -8.27 9.27 -28.34
C SER A 50 -8.49 10.30 -27.21
N GLY A 51 -7.42 11.02 -26.80
CA GLY A 51 -7.48 12.01 -25.71
C GLY A 51 -7.27 11.45 -24.30
N LEU A 52 -7.30 10.12 -24.13
CA LEU A 52 -7.00 9.43 -22.88
C LEU A 52 -5.51 9.08 -22.79
N PHE A 53 -4.87 9.43 -21.69
CA PHE A 53 -3.50 9.07 -21.34
C PHE A 53 -3.55 7.93 -20.33
N ILE A 54 -3.00 6.77 -20.70
CA ILE A 54 -2.99 5.57 -19.87
C ILE A 54 -1.56 5.31 -19.45
N ILE A 55 -1.35 5.18 -18.14
CA ILE A 55 -0.05 4.89 -17.55
C ILE A 55 -0.19 3.62 -16.73
N GLU A 56 0.53 2.57 -17.10
CA GLU A 56 0.48 1.28 -16.44
C GLU A 56 1.89 0.79 -16.10
N GLY A 57 2.03 0.14 -14.96
CA GLY A 57 3.34 -0.31 -14.52
C GLY A 57 3.35 -0.95 -13.15
N GLN A 58 4.55 -1.30 -12.72
CA GLN A 58 4.82 -1.97 -11.47
C GLN A 58 5.73 -1.09 -10.62
N VAL A 59 5.33 -0.88 -9.37
CA VAL A 59 6.13 -0.21 -8.35
C VAL A 59 6.57 -1.22 -7.30
N SER A 60 7.86 -1.25 -7.02
CA SER A 60 8.44 -2.20 -6.08
C SER A 60 9.46 -1.52 -5.18
N GLY A 61 9.56 -1.98 -3.94
CA GLY A 61 10.49 -1.38 -2.99
C GLY A 61 10.49 -2.09 -1.64
N GLU A 62 11.20 -1.49 -0.69
CA GLU A 62 11.32 -1.99 0.68
C GLU A 62 10.98 -0.88 1.67
N LEU A 63 10.16 -1.22 2.66
CA LEU A 63 9.79 -0.37 3.78
C LEU A 63 10.46 -0.88 5.06
N THR A 64 10.76 0.03 5.98
CA THR A 64 11.00 -0.35 7.38
C THR A 64 9.68 -0.26 8.12
N ILE A 65 9.18 -1.41 8.57
CA ILE A 65 7.90 -1.54 9.26
C ILE A 65 8.12 -1.82 10.74
N GLU A 66 7.26 -1.26 11.58
CA GLU A 66 7.13 -1.64 12.99
C GLU A 66 6.06 -2.73 13.16
N CYS A 67 6.44 -3.86 13.75
CA CYS A 67 5.54 -4.99 13.95
C CYS A 67 4.38 -4.61 14.89
N ALA A 68 3.14 -4.83 14.45
CA ALA A 68 1.94 -4.54 15.24
C ALA A 68 1.86 -5.31 16.57
N ARG A 69 2.56 -6.45 16.69
CA ARG A 69 2.51 -7.31 17.88
C ARG A 69 3.65 -7.05 18.87
N CYS A 70 4.89 -6.91 18.39
CA CYS A 70 6.08 -6.85 19.24
C CYS A 70 6.88 -5.54 19.13
N LEU A 71 6.44 -4.60 18.29
CA LEU A 71 7.10 -3.31 18.03
C LEU A 71 8.54 -3.40 17.49
N LYS A 72 9.01 -4.60 17.15
CA LYS A 72 10.30 -4.77 16.46
C LYS A 72 10.20 -4.20 15.05
N ARG A 73 11.23 -3.46 14.63
CA ARG A 73 11.38 -3.00 13.25
C ARG A 73 11.96 -4.08 12.35
N PHE A 74 11.43 -4.24 11.16
CA PHE A 74 11.91 -5.22 10.17
C PHE A 74 11.68 -4.72 8.74
N PRO A 75 12.48 -5.19 7.77
CA PRO A 75 12.28 -4.87 6.36
C PRO A 75 11.03 -5.58 5.83
N TYR A 76 10.24 -4.86 5.03
CA TYR A 76 9.06 -5.39 4.35
C TYR A 76 9.12 -5.00 2.88
N SER A 77 9.23 -6.01 2.00
CA SER A 77 9.22 -5.80 0.56
C SER A 77 7.79 -5.75 0.03
N TYR A 78 7.52 -4.82 -0.87
CA TYR A 78 6.25 -4.73 -1.56
C TYR A 78 6.44 -4.69 -3.06
N ASN A 79 5.38 -5.07 -3.76
CA ASN A 79 5.28 -5.01 -5.19
C ASN A 79 3.80 -4.79 -5.54
N ALA A 80 3.51 -3.69 -6.22
CA ALA A 80 2.15 -3.31 -6.58
C ALA A 80 2.06 -2.92 -8.06
N SER A 81 0.94 -3.28 -8.68
CA SER A 81 0.60 -2.90 -10.05
C SER A 81 -0.30 -1.67 -10.01
N SER A 82 0.02 -0.66 -10.80
CA SER A 82 -0.79 0.56 -10.97
C SER A 82 -1.19 0.69 -12.43
N LYS A 83 -2.43 1.16 -12.64
CA LYS A 83 -2.95 1.55 -13.94
C LYS A 83 -3.83 2.76 -13.74
N GLU A 84 -3.33 3.90 -14.18
CA GLU A 84 -3.99 5.20 -14.02
C GLU A 84 -4.38 5.75 -15.39
N MET A 85 -5.55 6.38 -15.42
CA MET A 85 -6.11 6.99 -16.62
C MET A 85 -6.27 8.48 -16.38
N PHE A 86 -5.81 9.27 -17.33
CA PHE A 86 -5.80 10.72 -17.24
C PHE A 86 -6.39 11.34 -18.50
N MET A 87 -7.10 12.45 -18.35
CA MET A 87 -7.68 13.19 -19.46
C MET A 87 -7.70 14.69 -19.14
N ASP A 88 -7.68 15.53 -20.16
CA ASP A 88 -7.88 16.97 -19.96
C ASP A 88 -9.25 17.25 -19.32
N GLU A 89 -9.28 18.17 -18.36
CA GLU A 89 -10.47 18.50 -17.57
C GLU A 89 -11.67 18.88 -18.45
N ASP A 90 -11.42 19.61 -19.55
CA ASP A 90 -12.44 20.03 -20.51
C ASP A 90 -13.03 18.89 -21.34
N GLN A 91 -12.37 17.73 -21.42
CA GLN A 91 -12.88 16.57 -22.16
C GLN A 91 -13.65 15.57 -21.30
N ILE A 92 -13.43 15.60 -19.98
CA ILE A 92 -14.12 14.71 -19.03
C ILE A 92 -15.63 15.02 -19.00
N GLU A 93 -16.03 16.29 -19.11
CA GLU A 93 -17.46 16.68 -19.05
C GLU A 93 -18.32 16.17 -20.23
N PHE A 94 -17.72 15.67 -21.33
CA PHE A 94 -18.42 15.43 -22.60
C PHE A 94 -18.64 13.96 -22.99
N GLY A 95 -18.32 12.97 -22.16
CA GLY A 95 -18.68 11.58 -22.49
C GLY A 95 -17.78 10.48 -21.96
N VAL A 96 -17.25 10.62 -20.74
CA VAL A 96 -16.64 9.48 -20.05
C VAL A 96 -17.71 8.62 -19.36
N ASP A 97 -17.47 7.32 -19.34
CA ASP A 97 -18.26 6.39 -18.53
C ASP A 97 -18.00 6.70 -17.06
N GLU A 98 -19.06 6.94 -16.27
CA GLU A 98 -18.96 7.22 -14.83
C GLU A 98 -18.29 6.07 -14.05
N GLU A 99 -18.27 4.86 -14.60
CA GLU A 99 -17.59 3.71 -13.99
C GLU A 99 -16.05 3.74 -14.15
N MET A 100 -15.51 4.59 -15.03
CA MET A 100 -14.06 4.72 -15.20
C MET A 100 -13.48 5.79 -14.26
N GLU A 101 -12.51 5.39 -13.45
CA GLU A 101 -11.73 6.33 -12.63
C GLU A 101 -10.71 7.06 -13.52
N ILE A 102 -11.08 8.26 -13.98
CA ILE A 102 -10.25 9.12 -14.83
C ILE A 102 -9.88 10.37 -14.06
N HIS A 103 -8.57 10.63 -13.96
CA HIS A 103 -8.05 11.79 -13.25
C HIS A 103 -7.95 13.00 -14.19
N PRO A 104 -8.43 14.19 -13.78
CA PRO A 104 -8.29 15.41 -14.56
C PRO A 104 -6.82 15.84 -14.63
N LEU A 105 -6.40 16.30 -15.81
CA LEU A 105 -5.09 16.87 -16.06
C LEU A 105 -5.18 18.40 -16.11
N GLU A 106 -4.45 19.05 -15.20
CA GLU A 106 -4.33 20.51 -15.15
C GLU A 106 -3.11 21.04 -15.92
N SER A 107 -2.17 20.16 -16.31
CA SER A 107 -0.88 20.56 -16.88
C SER A 107 -0.40 19.65 -18.01
N ASP A 108 0.65 20.07 -18.75
CA ASP A 108 1.31 19.26 -19.78
C ASP A 108 2.14 18.09 -19.22
N GLU A 109 2.35 18.08 -17.90
CA GLU A 109 3.10 17.06 -17.18
C GLU A 109 2.15 16.22 -16.33
N ILE A 110 2.21 14.89 -16.53
CA ILE A 110 1.46 13.91 -15.75
C ILE A 110 2.42 13.37 -14.70
N ASP A 111 2.24 13.80 -13.44
CA ASP A 111 2.97 13.26 -12.30
C ASP A 111 2.19 12.10 -11.68
N VAL A 112 2.68 10.88 -11.86
CA VAL A 112 2.03 9.68 -11.33
C VAL A 112 2.48 9.33 -9.90
N THR A 113 3.44 10.07 -9.35
CA THR A 113 3.99 9.80 -8.01
C THR A 113 2.90 9.66 -6.92
N PRO A 114 1.90 10.57 -6.82
CA PRO A 114 0.86 10.46 -5.79
C PRO A 114 0.01 9.20 -5.92
N TYR A 115 -0.26 8.77 -7.16
CA TYR A 115 -1.04 7.57 -7.45
C TYR A 115 -0.26 6.31 -7.13
N LEU A 116 1.04 6.27 -7.45
CA LEU A 116 1.93 5.18 -7.02
C LEU A 116 1.97 5.07 -5.49
N GLU A 117 2.03 6.19 -4.77
CA GLU A 117 1.95 6.17 -3.31
C GLU A 117 0.62 5.56 -2.82
N ALA A 118 -0.51 5.95 -3.42
CA ALA A 118 -1.82 5.39 -3.09
C ALA A 118 -1.90 3.89 -3.40
N THR A 119 -1.45 3.46 -4.58
CA THR A 119 -1.41 2.05 -4.97
C THR A 119 -0.61 1.22 -3.97
N VAL A 120 0.58 1.70 -3.56
CA VAL A 120 1.39 1.00 -2.57
C VAL A 120 0.65 0.90 -1.25
N LEU A 121 0.08 1.99 -0.73
CA LEU A 121 -0.65 1.97 0.54
C LEU A 121 -1.85 1.01 0.51
N LEU A 122 -2.59 0.97 -0.60
CA LEU A 122 -3.73 0.06 -0.79
C LEU A 122 -3.31 -1.40 -0.94
N SER A 123 -2.10 -1.66 -1.43
CA SER A 123 -1.56 -3.03 -1.54
C SER A 123 -1.11 -3.62 -0.21
N LEU A 124 -0.86 -2.78 0.81
CA LEU A 124 -0.38 -3.24 2.10
C LEU A 124 -1.51 -3.91 2.91
N PRO A 125 -1.20 -4.97 3.67
CA PRO A 125 -2.18 -5.56 4.58
C PRO A 125 -2.47 -4.60 5.73
N HIS A 126 -3.71 -4.64 6.23
CA HIS A 126 -4.17 -3.79 7.33
C HIS A 126 -3.32 -3.93 8.61
N THR A 127 -2.75 -5.11 8.84
CA THR A 127 -1.86 -5.38 9.98
C THR A 127 -0.64 -6.17 9.50
N ILE A 128 0.55 -5.60 9.71
CA ILE A 128 1.82 -6.21 9.32
C ILE A 128 2.55 -6.73 10.55
N VAL A 129 3.01 -7.98 10.53
CA VAL A 129 3.76 -8.60 11.62
C VAL A 129 5.11 -9.10 11.14
N CYS A 130 6.10 -9.16 12.04
CA CYS A 130 7.46 -9.58 11.68
C CYS A 130 7.58 -11.08 11.35
N SER A 131 6.61 -11.89 11.79
CA SER A 131 6.45 -13.30 11.45
C SER A 131 5.05 -13.78 11.84
N ASP A 132 4.59 -14.87 11.24
CA ASP A 132 3.28 -15.48 11.52
C ASP A 132 3.18 -16.00 12.98
N ASP A 133 4.30 -16.46 13.52
CA ASP A 133 4.45 -17.00 14.88
C ASP A 133 4.82 -15.93 15.92
N CYS A 134 4.82 -14.64 15.56
CA CYS A 134 5.18 -13.57 16.48
C CYS A 134 4.27 -13.56 17.72
N LYS A 135 4.89 -13.81 18.89
CA LYS A 135 4.25 -13.91 20.21
C LYS A 135 3.81 -12.57 20.80
N GLY A 136 4.31 -11.47 20.23
CA GLY A 136 3.99 -10.11 20.65
C GLY A 136 4.56 -9.70 22.00
N LEU A 137 4.08 -8.57 22.52
CA LEU A 137 4.37 -8.11 23.87
C LEU A 137 3.48 -8.82 24.90
N CYS A 138 4.00 -8.98 26.12
CA CYS A 138 3.20 -9.40 27.26
C CYS A 138 2.18 -8.30 27.62
N PRO A 139 0.88 -8.61 27.72
CA PRO A 139 -0.14 -7.61 28.06
C PRO A 139 -0.03 -7.10 29.51
N GLU A 140 0.66 -7.83 30.39
CA GLU A 140 0.82 -7.46 31.81
C GLU A 140 2.04 -6.56 32.05
N CYS A 141 3.19 -6.88 31.45
CA CYS A 141 4.45 -6.17 31.73
C CYS A 141 5.13 -5.53 30.51
N GLY A 142 4.60 -5.73 29.29
CA GLY A 142 5.17 -5.19 28.06
C GLY A 142 6.44 -5.89 27.55
N ALA A 143 6.91 -6.97 28.19
CA ALA A 143 8.08 -7.71 27.73
C ALA A 143 7.84 -8.35 26.35
N ASN A 144 8.83 -8.28 25.45
CA ASN A 144 8.78 -8.97 24.16
C ASN A 144 8.91 -10.49 24.35
N ARG A 145 7.80 -11.21 24.14
CA ARG A 145 7.71 -12.67 24.35
C ARG A 145 8.48 -13.49 23.31
N ASN A 146 8.96 -12.85 22.25
CA ASN A 146 9.84 -13.48 21.28
C ASN A 146 11.28 -13.59 21.80
N GLU A 147 11.67 -12.75 22.76
CA GLU A 147 13.05 -12.68 23.27
C GLU A 147 13.20 -13.36 24.62
N LYS A 148 12.19 -13.26 25.49
CA LYS A 148 12.20 -13.89 26.81
C LYS A 148 10.81 -14.30 27.28
N ASP A 149 10.78 -15.32 28.12
CA ASP A 149 9.62 -15.56 28.98
C ASP A 149 9.67 -14.63 30.20
N CYS A 150 8.55 -14.00 30.51
CA CYS A 150 8.41 -13.07 31.63
C CYS A 150 7.71 -13.70 32.84
N GLY A 151 7.17 -14.92 32.71
CA GLY A 151 6.47 -15.62 33.79
C GLY A 151 5.14 -15.01 34.22
N CYS A 152 4.64 -13.98 33.54
CA CYS A 152 3.32 -13.40 33.83
C CYS A 152 2.21 -14.40 33.49
N VAL A 153 1.24 -14.56 34.40
CA VAL A 153 0.04 -15.36 34.17
C VAL A 153 -0.97 -14.51 33.41
N VAL A 154 -1.28 -14.89 32.16
CA VAL A 154 -2.18 -14.14 31.26
C VAL A 154 -3.61 -14.72 31.25
N GLU A 155 -3.85 -15.84 31.94
CA GLU A 155 -5.19 -16.40 32.11
C GLU A 155 -6.03 -15.57 33.07
N ARG A 156 -6.58 -14.47 32.54
CA ARG A 156 -7.54 -13.64 33.25
C ARG A 156 -8.85 -13.67 32.47
N ILE A 157 -9.75 -14.55 32.90
CA ILE A 157 -11.12 -14.60 32.36
C ILE A 157 -11.84 -13.34 32.85
N ASP A 158 -12.25 -12.47 31.94
CA ASP A 158 -13.11 -11.33 32.28
C ASP A 158 -14.42 -11.89 32.87
N PRO A 159 -14.80 -11.55 34.13
CA PRO A 159 -15.99 -12.08 34.75
C PRO A 159 -17.27 -11.86 33.94
N ARG A 160 -17.34 -10.80 33.13
CA ARG A 160 -18.48 -10.51 32.23
C ARG A 160 -18.58 -11.50 31.07
N LEU A 161 -17.44 -12.05 30.66
CA LEU A 161 -17.32 -13.00 29.55
C LEU A 161 -17.22 -14.45 30.03
N ALA A 162 -17.19 -14.70 31.34
CA ALA A 162 -17.04 -16.04 31.91
C ALA A 162 -18.10 -17.03 31.42
N VAL A 163 -19.35 -16.55 31.24
CA VAL A 163 -20.48 -17.35 30.73
C VAL A 163 -20.25 -17.85 29.29
N LEU A 164 -19.41 -17.18 28.47
CA LEU A 164 -19.09 -17.66 27.12
C LEU A 164 -18.30 -18.96 27.13
N GLY A 165 -17.53 -19.24 28.19
CA GLY A 165 -16.82 -20.51 28.35
C GLY A 165 -17.78 -21.72 28.40
N GLU A 166 -18.99 -21.52 28.92
CA GLU A 166 -20.03 -22.55 29.00
C GLU A 166 -20.56 -22.95 27.61
N LEU A 167 -20.43 -22.09 26.59
CA LEU A 167 -20.85 -22.38 25.21
C LEU A 167 -19.92 -23.39 24.51
N PHE A 168 -18.65 -23.46 24.92
CA PHE A 168 -17.68 -24.41 24.38
C PHE A 168 -17.71 -25.78 25.08
N GLY A 169 -18.45 -25.90 26.20
CA GLY A 169 -18.63 -27.15 26.95
C GLY A 169 -19.62 -28.16 26.34
N LYS A 170 -20.14 -27.91 25.12
CA LYS A 170 -21.07 -28.79 24.39
C LYS A 170 -20.56 -29.26 23.01
N GLN A 171 -19.26 -29.48 22.88
CA GLN A 171 -18.73 -30.31 21.78
C GLN A 171 -18.15 -31.60 22.35
N ASP A 172 -19.06 -32.50 22.73
CA ASP A 172 -18.77 -33.93 22.74
C ASP A 172 -19.49 -34.57 21.55
N LYS A 173 -18.67 -35.08 20.62
CA LYS A 173 -18.94 -35.86 19.40
C LYS A 173 -19.10 -35.11 18.08
#